data_AF-A0AAD9GEH3-F1
#
_entry.id   AF-A0AAD9GEH3-F1
#
_cell.length_a   1.000
_cell.length_b   1.000
_cell.length_c   1.000
_cell.angle_alpha   90.00
_cell.angle_beta   90.00
_cell.angle_gamma   90.00
#
_symmetry.space_group_name_H-M   'P 1'
#
loop_
_entity.id
_entity.type
_entity.pdbx_description
1 polymer ?
#
loop_
_entity_poly.entity_id
_entity_poly.type
_entity_poly.pdbx_seq_one_letter_code
_entity_poly.pdbx_strand_id
1 'polypeptide(L)'
;MDNVATYGFYNNVVWFHEHRFEGCTTAAMDGAAMQGHLKTVQYLHENRNEGCTTAAMDGAATNNHLATVVWLHQNRSEGCTTAAMDGAATNGHLEMVKWLNENRTEGCTTAAMTESCEDTSPLQGDYSQQQR
;
A
#
# COMPACT_ATOMS: atom_id res chain seq x y z
N MET A 1 1.67 8.77 20.49
CA MET A 1 1.22 7.41 20.12
C MET A 1 1.67 7.04 18.71
N ASP A 2 1.45 7.94 17.74
CA ASP A 2 1.64 7.71 16.30
C ASP A 2 3.00 7.11 15.93
N ASN A 3 4.12 7.71 16.37
CA ASN A 3 5.46 7.17 16.08
C ASN A 3 5.66 5.74 16.62
N VAL A 4 5.11 5.41 17.78
CA VAL A 4 5.25 4.08 18.41
C VAL A 4 4.50 3.02 17.62
N ALA A 5 3.31 3.38 17.09
CA ALA A 5 2.53 2.53 16.23
C ALA A 5 3.22 2.30 14.88
N THR A 6 3.80 3.35 14.29
CA THR A 6 4.57 3.27 13.04
C THR A 6 5.72 2.28 13.14
N TYR A 7 6.47 2.26 14.25
CA TYR A 7 7.60 1.32 14.43
C TYR A 7 7.20 -0.06 15.00
N GLY A 8 5.91 -0.32 15.20
CA GLY A 8 5.44 -1.66 15.57
C GLY A 8 5.72 -2.07 17.01
N PHE A 9 6.00 -1.11 17.90
CA PHE A 9 6.25 -1.39 19.31
C PHE A 9 4.95 -1.72 20.06
N TYR A 10 4.35 -2.87 19.76
CA TYR A 10 3.04 -3.31 20.27
C TYR A 10 2.89 -3.12 21.79
N ASN A 11 3.87 -3.58 22.60
CA ASN A 11 3.80 -3.46 24.05
C ASN A 11 3.72 -2.00 24.53
N ASN A 12 4.41 -1.09 23.83
CA ASN A 12 4.35 0.33 24.15
C ASN A 12 3.02 0.95 23.68
N VAL A 13 2.47 0.49 22.55
CA VAL A 13 1.12 0.89 22.08
C VAL A 13 0.06 0.51 23.12
N VAL A 14 0.10 -0.71 23.64
CA VAL A 14 -0.81 -1.16 24.72
C VAL A 14 -0.62 -0.31 25.97
N TRP A 15 0.64 -0.14 26.40
CA TRP A 15 0.95 0.59 27.63
C TRP A 15 0.52 2.06 27.55
N PHE A 16 0.81 2.75 26.44
CA PHE A 16 0.38 4.13 26.23
C PHE A 16 -1.13 4.24 26.15
N HIS A 17 -1.83 3.29 25.53
CA HIS A 17 -3.30 3.29 25.49
C HIS A 17 -3.91 3.19 26.89
N GLU A 18 -3.36 2.33 27.75
CA GLU A 18 -3.83 2.14 29.12
C GLU A 18 -3.49 3.31 30.06
N HIS A 19 -2.38 4.02 29.81
CA HIS A 19 -1.83 4.98 30.78
C HIS A 19 -1.84 6.45 30.31
N ARG A 20 -2.10 6.74 29.02
CA ARG A 20 -2.10 8.11 28.47
C ARG A 20 -3.12 8.29 27.34
N PHE A 21 -4.02 9.26 27.51
CA PHE A 21 -5.10 9.54 26.55
C PHE A 21 -4.68 10.46 25.37
N GLU A 22 -3.41 10.82 25.25
CA GLU A 22 -2.96 11.86 24.31
C GLU A 22 -2.48 11.30 22.97
N GLY A 23 -3.00 11.89 21.88
CA GLY A 23 -2.34 11.96 20.58
C GLY A 23 -2.30 10.66 19.80
N CYS A 24 -3.45 10.00 19.63
CA CYS A 24 -3.62 9.07 18.53
C CYS A 24 -4.41 9.74 17.43
N THR A 25 -3.82 9.83 16.26
CA THR A 25 -4.50 10.27 15.06
C THR A 25 -4.61 9.10 14.09
N THR A 26 -5.25 9.30 12.95
CA THR A 26 -5.24 8.32 11.85
C THR A 26 -3.81 7.96 11.43
N ALA A 27 -2.82 8.83 11.67
CA ALA A 27 -1.41 8.60 11.37
C ALA A 27 -0.81 7.40 12.12
N ALA A 28 -1.34 7.02 13.29
CA ALA A 28 -0.91 5.82 13.99
C ALA A 28 -1.21 4.55 13.19
N MET A 29 -2.45 4.44 12.68
CA MET A 29 -2.87 3.27 11.90
C MET A 29 -2.26 3.31 10.50
N ASP A 30 -2.19 4.49 9.87
CA ASP A 30 -1.56 4.68 8.57
C ASP A 30 -0.07 4.28 8.60
N GLY A 31 0.66 4.74 9.62
CA GLY A 31 2.07 4.41 9.81
C GLY A 31 2.29 2.93 10.11
N ALA A 32 1.47 2.33 11.00
CA ALA A 32 1.55 0.91 11.30
C ALA A 32 1.25 0.04 10.07
N ALA A 33 0.27 0.44 9.25
CA ALA A 33 -0.07 -0.26 8.02
C ALA A 33 1.04 -0.17 6.97
N MET A 34 1.59 1.04 6.77
CA MET A 34 2.70 1.28 5.85
C MET A 34 3.95 0.46 6.20
N GLN A 35 4.19 0.16 7.47
CA GLN A 35 5.31 -0.68 7.92
C GLN A 35 4.94 -2.17 8.08
N GLY A 36 3.71 -2.56 7.72
CA GLY A 36 3.29 -3.95 7.72
C GLY A 36 3.03 -4.53 9.12
N HIS A 37 2.86 -3.69 10.13
CA HIS A 37 2.63 -4.11 11.50
C HIS A 37 1.17 -4.51 11.75
N LEU A 38 0.72 -5.60 11.11
CA LEU A 38 -0.67 -6.08 11.15
C LEU A 38 -1.26 -6.18 12.57
N LYS A 39 -0.49 -6.70 13.53
CA LYS A 39 -0.94 -6.82 14.94
C LYS A 39 -1.24 -5.45 15.56
N THR A 40 -0.42 -4.45 15.25
CA THR A 40 -0.62 -3.08 15.71
C THR A 40 -1.84 -2.46 15.04
N VAL A 41 -2.04 -2.71 13.74
CA VAL A 41 -3.23 -2.24 12.99
C VAL A 41 -4.51 -2.84 13.58
N GLN A 42 -4.54 -4.16 13.83
CA GLN A 42 -5.67 -4.85 14.46
C GLN A 42 -5.98 -4.28 15.85
N TYR A 43 -4.95 -4.11 16.68
CA TYR A 43 -5.12 -3.53 18.01
C TYR A 43 -5.67 -2.11 17.96
N LEU A 44 -5.12 -1.26 17.08
CA LEU A 44 -5.61 0.10 16.90
C LEU A 44 -7.05 0.11 16.40
N HIS A 45 -7.44 -0.79 15.52
CA HIS A 45 -8.82 -0.88 15.04
C HIS A 45 -9.82 -1.32 16.12
N GLU A 46 -9.45 -2.27 16.96
CA GLU A 46 -10.32 -2.77 18.02
C GLU A 46 -10.46 -1.78 19.19
N ASN A 47 -9.41 -1.00 19.47
CA ASN A 47 -9.33 -0.17 20.66
C ASN A 47 -9.52 1.33 20.38
N ARG A 48 -9.57 1.76 19.12
CA ARG A 48 -9.62 3.17 18.73
C ARG A 48 -10.65 3.47 17.65
N ASN A 49 -11.20 4.68 17.71
CA ASN A 49 -12.30 5.11 16.83
C ASN A 49 -11.85 6.08 15.72
N GLU A 50 -10.61 6.58 15.77
CA GLU A 50 -10.08 7.53 14.80
C GLU A 50 -9.96 6.90 13.39
N GLY A 51 -9.71 5.59 13.31
CA GLY A 51 -9.61 4.85 12.05
C GLY A 51 -8.29 5.06 11.30
N CYS A 52 -8.33 4.89 9.98
CA CYS A 52 -7.22 5.13 9.07
C CYS A 52 -7.66 6.04 7.92
N THR A 53 -6.70 6.42 7.08
CA THR A 53 -6.97 7.04 5.79
C THR A 53 -6.60 6.08 4.66
N THR A 54 -6.82 6.49 3.40
CA THR A 54 -6.35 5.73 2.23
C THR A 54 -4.83 5.52 2.24
N ALA A 55 -4.07 6.38 2.94
CA ALA A 55 -2.61 6.25 3.07
C ALA A 55 -2.18 4.93 3.74
N ALA A 56 -3.02 4.34 4.61
CA ALA A 56 -2.75 3.05 5.20
C ALA A 56 -2.63 1.95 4.13
N MET A 57 -3.59 1.88 3.22
CA MET A 57 -3.62 0.86 2.17
C MET A 57 -2.61 1.18 1.06
N ASP A 58 -2.47 2.45 0.68
CA ASP A 58 -1.50 2.89 -0.33
C ASP A 58 -0.06 2.59 0.09
N GLY A 59 0.29 2.91 1.33
CA GLY A 59 1.62 2.63 1.90
C GLY A 59 1.87 1.14 2.07
N ALA A 60 0.87 0.39 2.56
CA ALA A 60 0.98 -1.06 2.70
C ALA A 60 1.15 -1.75 1.33
N ALA A 61 0.46 -1.29 0.29
CA ALA A 61 0.59 -1.81 -1.07
C ALA A 61 1.97 -1.51 -1.67
N THR A 62 2.43 -0.26 -1.53
CA THR A 62 3.74 0.18 -2.02
C THR A 62 4.88 -0.61 -1.40
N ASN A 63 4.77 -0.99 -0.11
CA ASN A 63 5.80 -1.76 0.60
C ASN A 63 5.57 -3.29 0.60
N ASN A 64 4.66 -3.80 -0.25
CA ASN A 64 4.34 -5.22 -0.39
C ASN A 64 3.81 -5.91 0.89
N HIS A 65 3.08 -5.20 1.74
CA HIS A 65 2.48 -5.77 2.95
C HIS A 65 1.09 -6.36 2.66
N LEU A 66 1.05 -7.42 1.84
CA LEU A 66 -0.19 -8.03 1.34
C LEU A 66 -1.18 -8.42 2.45
N ALA A 67 -0.70 -9.02 3.55
CA ALA A 67 -1.55 -9.39 4.68
C ALA A 67 -2.26 -8.18 5.31
N THR A 68 -1.56 -7.05 5.39
CA THR A 68 -2.11 -5.79 5.90
C THR A 68 -3.12 -5.20 4.92
N VAL A 69 -2.83 -5.21 3.62
CA VAL A 69 -3.76 -4.74 2.56
C VAL A 69 -5.06 -5.54 2.55
N VAL A 70 -4.96 -6.87 2.58
CA VAL A 70 -6.13 -7.77 2.65
C VAL A 70 -6.96 -7.48 3.90
N TRP A 71 -6.30 -7.34 5.05
CA TRP A 71 -6.99 -7.07 6.30
C TRP A 71 -7.69 -5.71 6.28
N LEU A 72 -7.02 -4.65 5.81
CA LEU A 72 -7.60 -3.32 5.67
C LEU A 72 -8.80 -3.35 4.71
N HIS A 73 -8.70 -4.04 3.58
CA HIS A 73 -9.80 -4.17 2.63
C HIS A 73 -11.03 -4.89 3.22
N GLN A 74 -10.83 -5.87 4.08
CA GLN A 74 -11.92 -6.64 4.70
C GLN A 74 -12.59 -5.89 5.88
N ASN A 75 -11.85 -5.04 6.58
CA ASN A 75 -12.29 -4.45 7.86
C ASN A 75 -12.53 -2.94 7.79
N ARG A 76 -12.11 -2.28 6.70
CA ARG A 76 -12.20 -0.83 6.51
C ARG A 76 -12.81 -0.48 5.14
N SER A 77 -13.44 0.69 5.06
CA SER A 77 -14.17 1.14 3.87
C SER A 77 -13.51 2.31 3.16
N GLU A 78 -12.43 2.85 3.72
CA GLU A 78 -11.66 3.97 3.17
C GLU A 78 -11.06 3.63 1.80
N GLY A 79 -10.69 2.36 1.59
CA GLY A 79 -10.13 1.87 0.34
C GLY A 79 -8.69 2.32 0.11
N CYS A 80 -8.30 2.40 -1.16
CA CYS A 80 -6.99 2.86 -1.62
C CYS A 80 -7.17 3.88 -2.74
N THR A 81 -6.11 4.62 -3.05
CA THR A 81 -6.02 5.44 -4.26
C THR A 81 -5.27 4.69 -5.36
N THR A 82 -5.16 5.30 -6.54
CA THR A 82 -4.31 4.74 -7.62
C THR A 82 -2.84 4.61 -7.20
N ALA A 83 -2.40 5.34 -6.15
CA ALA A 83 -1.04 5.24 -5.63
C ALA A 83 -0.70 3.84 -5.10
N ALA A 84 -1.69 3.07 -4.62
CA ALA A 84 -1.47 1.69 -4.22
C ALA A 84 -1.01 0.82 -5.40
N MET A 85 -1.68 0.93 -6.54
CA MET A 85 -1.37 0.14 -7.73
C MET A 85 -0.10 0.64 -8.41
N ASP A 86 0.07 1.97 -8.53
CA ASP A 86 1.25 2.58 -9.12
C ASP A 86 2.51 2.25 -8.29
N GLY A 87 2.47 2.41 -6.97
CA GLY A 87 3.59 2.09 -6.08
C GLY A 87 3.94 0.60 -6.08
N ALA A 88 2.93 -0.28 -6.08
CA ALA A 88 3.15 -1.71 -6.21
C ALA A 88 3.77 -2.09 -7.57
N ALA A 89 3.35 -1.45 -8.67
CA ALA A 89 3.88 -1.67 -10.00
C ALA A 89 5.34 -1.18 -10.12
N THR A 90 5.62 0.05 -9.68
CA THR A 90 6.97 0.64 -9.71
C THR A 90 7.98 -0.19 -8.91
N ASN A 91 7.57 -0.76 -7.78
CA ASN A 91 8.44 -1.62 -6.96
C ASN A 91 8.46 -3.10 -7.42
N GLY A 92 7.78 -3.44 -8.51
CA GLY A 92 7.75 -4.81 -9.06
C GLY A 92 6.99 -5.82 -8.20
N HIS A 93 6.01 -5.38 -7.41
CA HIS A 93 5.21 -6.24 -6.53
C HIS A 93 4.04 -6.89 -7.28
N LEU A 94 4.35 -7.79 -8.22
CA LEU A 94 3.35 -8.39 -9.12
C LEU A 94 2.14 -9.02 -8.39
N GLU A 95 2.37 -9.73 -7.29
CA GLU A 95 1.27 -10.37 -6.54
C GLU A 95 0.35 -9.34 -5.87
N MET A 96 0.91 -8.21 -5.42
CA MET A 96 0.12 -7.09 -4.91
C MET A 96 -0.70 -6.44 -6.03
N VAL A 97 -0.10 -6.20 -7.20
CA VAL A 97 -0.79 -5.62 -8.36
C VAL A 97 -1.94 -6.51 -8.83
N LYS A 98 -1.73 -7.84 -8.92
CA LYS A 98 -2.79 -8.80 -9.24
C LYS A 98 -3.92 -8.72 -8.23
N TRP A 99 -3.58 -8.75 -6.94
CA TRP A 99 -4.58 -8.69 -5.87
C TRP A 99 -5.40 -7.39 -5.93
N LEU A 100 -4.75 -6.24 -6.10
CA LEU A 100 -5.42 -4.95 -6.26
C LEU A 100 -6.30 -4.95 -7.50
N ASN A 101 -5.82 -5.44 -8.64
CA ASN A 101 -6.61 -5.48 -9.88
C ASN A 101 -7.84 -6.40 -9.79
N GLU A 102 -7.77 -7.49 -9.00
CA GLU A 102 -8.89 -8.40 -8.81
C GLU A 102 -9.92 -7.91 -7.78
N ASN A 103 -9.50 -7.16 -6.76
CA ASN A 103 -10.33 -6.81 -5.60
C ASN A 103 -10.71 -5.32 -5.53
N ARG A 104 -10.11 -4.46 -6.37
CA ARG A 104 -10.30 -3.02 -6.39
C ARG A 104 -10.61 -2.50 -7.79
N THR A 105 -11.39 -1.42 -7.88
CA THR A 105 -11.84 -0.82 -9.15
C THR A 105 -11.18 0.53 -9.43
N GLU A 106 -10.35 1.03 -8.52
CA GLU A 106 -9.66 2.32 -8.62
C GLU A 106 -8.65 2.36 -9.78
N GLY A 107 -8.16 1.20 -10.22
CA GLY A 107 -7.25 1.07 -11.37
C GLY A 107 -5.84 1.62 -11.13
N CYS A 108 -5.08 1.79 -12.22
CA CYS A 108 -3.75 2.41 -12.23
C CYS A 108 -3.74 3.69 -13.05
N THR A 109 -2.74 4.55 -12.80
CA THR A 109 -2.43 5.66 -13.71
C THR A 109 -1.55 5.18 -14.87
N THR A 110 -1.41 6.01 -15.91
CA THR A 110 -0.57 5.70 -17.09
C THR A 110 0.89 5.38 -16.72
N ALA A 111 1.37 5.84 -15.56
CA ALA A 111 2.71 5.55 -15.06
C ALA A 111 2.93 4.05 -14.78
N ALA A 112 1.94 3.34 -14.24
CA ALA A 112 2.07 1.90 -13.96
C ALA A 112 2.18 1.05 -15.24
N MET A 113 1.60 1.51 -16.34
CA MET A 113 1.65 0.78 -17.63
C MET A 113 2.98 0.97 -18.35
N THR A 114 3.57 2.17 -18.29
CA THR A 114 4.85 2.46 -18.96
C THR A 114 6.03 1.72 -18.32
N GLU A 115 6.04 1.51 -17.01
CA GLU A 115 7.15 0.86 -16.29
C GLU A 115 7.22 -0.68 -16.50
N SER A 116 6.21 -1.28 -17.14
CA SER A 116 6.20 -2.71 -17.48
C SER A 116 6.73 -3.02 -18.89
N CYS A 117 6.98 -1.98 -19.70
CA CYS A 117 7.43 -2.11 -21.08
C CYS A 117 8.59 -1.15 -21.42
N GLU A 118 9.64 -1.10 -20.62
CA GLU A 118 10.94 -0.61 -21.12
C GLU A 118 11.78 -1.75 -21.67
N ASP A 119 11.28 -2.41 -22.73
CA ASP A 119 12.16 -3.14 -23.65
C ASP A 119 12.81 -2.10 -24.57
N THR A 120 13.88 -1.47 -24.07
CA THR A 120 14.73 -0.54 -24.84
C THR A 120 15.62 -1.32 -25.80
N SER A 121 15.00 -1.94 -26.80
CA SER A 121 15.70 -2.54 -27.93
C SER A 121 15.38 -1.78 -29.22
N PRO A 122 16.18 -0.79 -29.64
CA PRO A 122 16.01 -0.15 -30.95
C PRO A 122 16.59 -1.06 -32.03
N LEU A 123 15.76 -1.95 -32.58
CA LEU A 123 16.05 -2.58 -33.87
C LEU A 123 15.04 -2.07 -34.91
N GLN A 124 15.37 -0.91 -35.48
CA GLN A 124 14.84 -0.52 -36.79
C GLN A 124 15.29 -1.56 -37.82
N GLY A 125 14.40 -2.49 -38.15
CA GLY A 125 14.47 -3.26 -39.38
C GLY A 125 13.97 -2.39 -40.53
N ASP A 126 14.87 -1.88 -41.36
CA ASP A 126 14.50 -1.33 -42.66
C ASP A 126 14.67 -2.43 -43.71
N TYR A 127 13.57 -3.15 -43.95
CA TYR A 127 13.38 -3.96 -45.15
C TYR A 127 12.50 -3.17 -46.11
N SER A 128 13.13 -2.57 -47.12
CA SER A 128 12.46 -2.17 -48.37
C SER A 128 13.27 -2.64 -49.59
N GLN A 129 12.91 -3.85 -50.02
CA GLN A 129 12.94 -4.47 -51.35
C GLN A 129 13.52 -3.63 -52.54
N GLN A 130 14.61 -4.13 -53.11
CA GLN A 130 14.73 -4.61 -54.51
C GLN A 130 14.07 -3.76 -55.63
N GLN A 131 14.89 -3.11 -56.47
CA GLN A 131 14.61 -2.93 -57.91
C GLN A 131 15.84 -2.47 -58.73
N ARG A 132 16.24 -3.36 -59.66
CA ARG A 132 17.13 -3.23 -60.84
C ARG A 132 18.64 -3.41 -60.68
#